data_AF-A0A0A0JX81-F1
#
_entry.id   AF-A0A0A0JX81-F1
#
_cell.length_a   1.000
_cell.length_b   1.000
_cell.length_c   1.000
_cell.angle_alpha   90.00
_cell.angle_beta   90.00
_cell.angle_gamma   90.00
#
_symmetry.space_group_name_H-M   'P 1'
#
loop_
_entity.id
_entity.type
_entity.pdbx_description
1 polymer ?
#
loop_
_entity_poly.entity_id
_entity_poly.type
_entity_poly.pdbx_seq_one_letter_code
_entity_poly.pdbx_strand_id
1 'polypeptide(L)'
;MTGWWWIVVVLAVAGAVLLGVGFVLMRRARPTAEIRGGFGGPAGSSDVGHHPSFDPPGPADHWKVGAPLRIAGFACLATAAVLGLALTVAQAF
;
A
#
# COMPACT_ATOMS: atom_id res chain seq x y z
N MET A 1 28.68 12.98 -11.75
CA MET A 1 27.90 12.01 -10.95
C MET A 1 28.46 10.62 -11.23
N THR A 2 28.98 9.93 -10.21
CA THR A 2 29.49 8.56 -10.36
C THR A 2 28.36 7.60 -10.74
N GLY A 3 28.66 6.48 -11.42
CA GLY A 3 27.65 5.49 -11.84
C GLY A 3 26.78 4.94 -10.69
N TRP A 4 27.27 5.00 -9.45
CA TRP A 4 26.58 4.58 -8.23
C TRP A 4 25.35 5.42 -7.87
N TRP A 5 25.30 6.69 -8.28
CA TRP A 5 24.14 7.55 -8.02
C TRP A 5 22.88 7.08 -8.74
N TRP A 6 23.03 6.37 -9.87
CA TRP A 6 21.90 5.77 -10.57
C TRP A 6 21.17 4.73 -9.72
N ILE A 7 21.87 4.00 -8.85
CA ILE A 7 21.23 3.02 -7.96
C ILE A 7 20.31 3.74 -6.96
N VAL A 8 20.75 4.88 -6.42
CA VAL A 8 19.92 5.71 -5.51
C VAL A 8 18.66 6.18 -6.22
N VAL A 9 18.79 6.68 -7.45
CA VAL A 9 17.64 7.15 -8.26
C VAL A 9 16.68 6.00 -8.56
N VAL A 10 17.19 4.85 -9.01
CA VAL A 10 16.37 3.67 -9.33
C VAL A 10 15.61 3.19 -8.09
N LEU A 11 16.27 3.08 -6.94
CA LEU A 11 15.61 2.68 -5.69
C LEU A 11 14.57 3.69 -5.24
N ALA A 12 14.85 5.00 -5.40
CA ALA A 12 13.90 6.04 -5.05
C ALA A 12 12.63 5.98 -5.92
N VAL A 13 12.81 5.86 -7.24
CA VAL A 13 11.69 5.75 -8.19
C VAL A 13 10.91 4.45 -7.97
N ALA A 14 11.60 3.31 -7.85
CA ALA A 14 10.95 2.03 -7.58
C ALA A 14 10.16 2.07 -6.26
N GLY A 15 10.74 2.64 -5.20
CA GLY A 15 10.07 2.80 -3.91
C GLY A 15 8.80 3.65 -4.00
N ALA A 16 8.86 4.78 -4.72
CA ALA A 16 7.71 5.64 -4.95
C ALA A 16 6.60 4.95 -5.75
N VAL A 17 6.96 4.21 -6.81
CA VAL A 17 6.00 3.44 -7.62
C VAL A 17 5.33 2.35 -6.79
N LEU A 18 6.10 1.57 -6.02
CA LEU A 18 5.57 0.52 -5.15
C LEU A 18 4.60 1.07 -4.09
N LEU A 19 4.93 2.21 -3.48
CA LEU A 19 4.03 2.90 -2.56
C LEU A 19 2.75 3.37 -3.26
N GLY A 20 2.88 4.02 -4.42
CA GLY A 20 1.74 4.49 -5.21
C GLY A 20 0.78 3.34 -5.54
N VAL A 21 1.29 2.25 -6.09
CA VAL A 21 0.50 1.05 -6.40
C VAL A 21 -0.11 0.46 -5.13
N GLY A 22 0.66 0.29 -4.06
CA GLY A 22 0.17 -0.27 -2.80
C GLY A 22 -0.96 0.55 -2.17
N PHE A 23 -0.88 1.88 -2.21
CA PHE A 23 -1.96 2.76 -1.75
C PHE A 23 -3.17 2.77 -2.69
N VAL A 24 -2.97 2.68 -4.01
CA VAL A 24 -4.08 2.54 -4.97
C VAL A 24 -4.84 1.24 -4.73
N LEU A 25 -4.14 0.13 -4.50
CA LEU A 25 -4.76 -1.16 -4.17
C LEU A 25 -5.55 -1.07 -2.85
N MET A 26 -4.97 -0.47 -1.81
CA MET A 26 -5.67 -0.24 -0.53
C MET A 26 -6.94 0.61 -0.72
N ARG A 27 -6.88 1.65 -1.56
CA ARG A 27 -8.03 2.53 -1.84
C ARG A 27 -9.11 1.80 -2.64
N ARG A 28 -8.72 1.02 -3.66
CA ARG A 28 -9.66 0.24 -4.49
C ARG A 28 -10.34 -0.88 -3.70
N ALA A 29 -9.69 -1.42 -2.68
CA ALA A 29 -10.27 -2.43 -1.79
C ALA A 29 -11.26 -1.85 -0.76
N ARG A 30 -11.47 -0.52 -0.72
CA ARG A 30 -12.51 0.05 0.14
C ARG A 30 -13.89 -0.32 -0.43
N PRO A 31 -14.84 -0.78 0.40
CA PRO A 31 -16.20 -1.05 -0.04
C PRO A 31 -16.82 0.21 -0.65
N THR A 32 -17.46 0.09 -1.81
CA THR A 32 -18.24 1.17 -2.43
C THR A 32 -19.47 1.49 -1.57
N ALA A 33 -20.01 2.69 -1.71
CA ALA A 33 -21.22 3.11 -0.99
C ALA A 33 -22.42 2.17 -1.30
N GLU A 34 -22.49 1.62 -2.52
CA GLU A 34 -23.47 0.61 -2.92
C GLU A 34 -23.31 -0.72 -2.17
N ILE A 35 -22.09 -1.15 -1.86
CA ILE A 35 -21.89 -2.37 -1.05
C ILE A 35 -22.19 -2.09 0.44
N ARG A 36 -21.91 -0.87 0.92
CA ARG A 36 -22.33 -0.45 2.27
C ARG A 36 -23.86 -0.29 2.41
N GLY A 37 -24.55 0.10 1.33
CA GLY A 37 -26.00 0.24 1.27
C GLY A 37 -26.74 -1.03 0.85
N GLY A 38 -26.07 -1.96 0.16
CA GLY A 38 -26.61 -3.25 -0.28
C GLY A 38 -26.77 -4.28 0.84
N PHE A 39 -26.10 -4.08 1.97
CA PHE A 39 -26.36 -4.77 3.24
C PHE A 39 -27.51 -4.14 4.06
N GLY A 40 -28.25 -3.20 3.46
CA GLY A 40 -29.37 -2.49 4.09
C GLY A 40 -30.53 -2.25 3.13
N GLY A 41 -30.82 -3.22 2.25
CA GLY A 41 -32.03 -3.15 1.44
C GLY A 41 -33.30 -3.12 2.32
N PRO A 42 -34.46 -2.75 1.76
CA PRO A 42 -35.69 -2.55 2.52
C PRO A 42 -36.02 -3.78 3.36
N ALA A 43 -36.64 -3.59 4.53
CA ALA A 43 -36.97 -4.65 5.48
C ALA A 43 -37.54 -5.89 4.75
N GLY A 44 -36.75 -6.97 4.69
CA GLY A 44 -37.08 -8.21 3.97
C GLY A 44 -36.23 -8.54 2.74
N SER A 45 -35.33 -7.67 2.27
CA SER A 45 -34.35 -8.05 1.24
C SER A 45 -33.22 -8.85 1.87
N SER A 46 -32.97 -10.04 1.32
CA SER A 46 -32.04 -11.07 1.78
C SER A 46 -30.72 -10.54 2.32
N ASP A 47 -30.62 -10.47 3.65
CA ASP A 47 -29.37 -10.30 4.36
C ASP A 47 -28.54 -11.58 4.18
N VAL A 48 -27.74 -11.63 3.12
CA VAL A 48 -26.76 -12.72 2.92
C VAL A 48 -25.64 -12.65 3.97
N GLY A 49 -25.65 -11.62 4.84
CA GLY A 49 -24.72 -11.43 5.96
C GLY A 49 -25.09 -12.19 7.24
N HIS A 50 -26.27 -12.80 7.33
CA HIS A 50 -26.72 -13.50 8.53
C HIS A 50 -26.62 -15.03 8.45
N HIS A 51 -25.65 -15.57 7.71
CA HIS A 51 -25.25 -16.96 7.94
C HIS A 51 -24.48 -17.01 9.27
N PRO A 52 -24.83 -17.88 10.24
CA PRO A 52 -24.18 -17.96 11.56
C PRO A 52 -22.69 -18.37 11.53
N SER A 53 -22.10 -18.47 10.34
CA SER A 53 -20.71 -18.86 10.09
C SER A 53 -19.96 -17.84 9.22
N PHE A 54 -20.60 -16.73 8.83
CA PHE A 54 -19.98 -15.71 8.00
C PHE A 54 -19.62 -14.51 8.88
N ASP A 55 -18.32 -14.31 9.08
CA ASP A 55 -17.79 -13.16 9.80
C ASP A 55 -17.32 -12.12 8.77
N PRO A 56 -18.10 -11.05 8.52
CA PRO A 56 -17.74 -10.08 7.49
C PRO A 56 -16.42 -9.38 7.85
N PRO A 57 -15.51 -9.18 6.89
CA PRO A 57 -14.24 -8.51 7.15
C PRO A 57 -14.48 -7.12 7.73
N GLY A 58 -13.79 -6.82 8.83
CA GLY A 58 -13.99 -5.58 9.56
C GLY A 58 -13.56 -4.37 8.73
N PRO A 59 -14.04 -3.15 9.07
CA PRO A 59 -13.66 -1.93 8.38
C PRO A 59 -12.15 -1.69 8.35
N ALA A 60 -11.35 -2.31 9.23
CA ALA A 60 -9.91 -2.21 9.22
C ALA A 60 -9.23 -3.21 8.26
N ASP A 61 -9.82 -4.36 7.93
CA ASP A 61 -9.11 -5.47 7.25
C ASP A 61 -8.59 -5.14 5.85
N HIS A 62 -9.12 -4.10 5.20
CA HIS A 62 -8.60 -3.58 3.93
C HIS A 62 -7.19 -2.95 4.06
N TRP A 63 -6.72 -2.64 5.26
CA TRP A 63 -5.37 -2.12 5.49
C TRP A 63 -4.28 -3.12 5.09
N LYS A 64 -4.59 -4.42 5.05
CA LYS A 64 -3.65 -5.48 4.63
C LYS A 64 -3.45 -5.48 3.11
N VAL A 65 -4.41 -4.96 2.34
CA VAL A 65 -4.33 -4.91 0.88
C VAL A 65 -3.23 -3.94 0.45
N GLY A 66 -2.31 -4.43 -0.38
CA GLY A 66 -1.14 -3.67 -0.81
C GLY A 66 -0.14 -3.36 0.31
N ALA A 67 -0.24 -3.99 1.49
CA ALA A 67 0.73 -3.81 2.57
C ALA A 67 2.14 -4.30 2.19
N PRO A 68 2.33 -5.48 1.54
CA PRO A 68 3.66 -5.91 1.11
C PRO A 68 4.33 -4.93 0.15
N LEU A 69 3.57 -4.38 -0.80
CA LEU A 69 4.04 -3.36 -1.74
C LEU A 69 4.47 -2.07 -1.03
N ARG A 70 3.70 -1.63 -0.03
CA ARG A 70 4.06 -0.45 0.75
C ARG A 70 5.31 -0.67 1.61
N ILE A 71 5.43 -1.84 2.25
CA ILE A 71 6.62 -2.21 3.04
C ILE A 71 7.85 -2.25 2.14
N ALA A 72 7.78 -2.93 0.99
CA ALA A 72 8.86 -2.97 0.01
C ALA A 72 9.22 -1.57 -0.52
N GLY A 73 8.20 -0.73 -0.76
CA GLY A 73 8.38 0.64 -1.19
C GLY A 73 9.12 1.51 -0.16
N PHE A 74 8.70 1.45 1.12
CA PHE A 74 9.42 2.14 2.20
C PHE A 74 10.83 1.62 2.39
N ALA A 75 11.05 0.30 2.29
CA ALA A 75 12.38 -0.29 2.36
C ALA A 75 13.29 0.24 1.25
N CYS A 76 12.80 0.30 0.00
CA CYS A 76 13.57 0.87 -1.12
C CYS A 76 13.94 2.34 -0.87
N LEU A 77 13.00 3.16 -0.38
CA LEU A 77 13.28 4.57 -0.07
C LEU A 77 14.30 4.73 1.06
N ALA A 78 14.20 3.93 2.12
CA ALA A 78 15.17 3.93 3.21
C ALA A 78 16.57 3.54 2.72
N THR A 79 16.67 2.49 1.90
CA THR A 79 17.94 2.08 1.28
C THR A 79 18.51 3.17 0.38
N ALA A 80 17.67 3.80 -0.45
CA ALA A 80 18.09 4.92 -1.30
C ALA A 80 18.65 6.08 -0.46
N ALA A 81 17.98 6.46 0.63
CA ALA A 81 18.42 7.53 1.51
C ALA A 81 19.76 7.21 2.18
N VAL A 82 19.93 5.99 2.70
CA VAL A 82 21.18 5.56 3.35
C VAL A 82 22.33 5.54 2.35
N LEU A 83 22.13 4.98 1.15
CA LEU A 83 23.15 4.96 0.10
C LEU A 83 23.49 6.36 -0.40
N GLY A 84 22.49 7.22 -0.61
CA GLY A 84 22.70 8.61 -1.01
C GLY A 84 23.53 9.39 0.03
N LEU A 85 23.22 9.20 1.32
CA LEU A 85 24.00 9.78 2.41
C LEU A 85 25.45 9.27 2.40
N ALA A 86 25.65 7.95 2.31
CA ALA A 86 26.97 7.35 2.30
C ALA A 86 27.82 7.84 1.12
N LEU A 87 27.25 7.91 -0.09
CA LEU A 87 27.93 8.44 -1.27
C LEU A 87 28.28 9.93 -1.12
N THR A 88 27.40 10.71 -0.50
CA THR A 88 27.65 12.14 -0.24
C THR A 88 28.80 12.31 0.74
N VAL A 89 28.80 11.56 1.83
CA VAL A 89 29.88 11.57 2.83
C VAL A 89 31.21 11.11 2.19
N ALA A 90 31.19 10.06 1.37
CA ALA A 90 32.38 9.53 0.71
C ALA A 90 32.99 10.48 -0.34
N GLN A 91 32.24 11.47 -0.82
CA GLN A 91 32.78 12.53 -1.71
C GLN A 91 33.30 13.74 -0.93
N ALA A 92 32.96 13.87 0.35
CA ALA A 92 33.38 14.97 1.20
C ALA A 92 34.75 14.75 1.86
N PHE A 93 35.27 13.52 1.80
CA PHE A 93 36.58 13.10 2.31
C PHE A 93 37.43 12.55 1.16
#